data_AF-A0A7S0F5V0-F1
#
_entry.id   AF-A0A7S0F5V0-F1
#
_cell.length_a   1.000
_cell.length_b   1.000
_cell.length_c   1.000
_cell.angle_alpha   90.00
_cell.angle_beta   90.00
_cell.angle_gamma   90.00
#
_symmetry.space_group_name_H-M   'P 1'
#
loop_
_entity.id
_entity.type
_entity.pdbx_description
1 polymer ?
#
loop_
_entity_poly.entity_id
_entity_poly.type
_entity_poly.pdbx_seq_one_letter_code
_entity_poly.pdbx_strand_id
1 'polypeptide(L)'
;CGEQKKDTDPQLAADEVLLLCNILRPWQAEFLQSLDVTTANEFVDMYDNDGSALVTALQEWKKNNKVANTKMTSCGVALHIWARTCKCVMWSCDEQRARGVEKPKRPEFLEVTPACGQSLSTLGI
;
A
#
# COMPACT_ATOMS: atom_id res chain seq x y z
N CYS A 1 -39.70 1.39 -5.75
CA CYS A 1 -38.63 2.40 -5.72
C CYS A 1 -37.33 1.70 -6.13
N GLY A 2 -36.85 2.01 -7.34
CA GLY A 2 -35.75 1.30 -7.97
C GLY A 2 -34.42 1.54 -7.26
N GLU A 3 -33.73 0.45 -6.99
CA GLU A 3 -32.34 0.44 -6.56
C GLU A 3 -31.48 1.00 -7.71
N GLN A 4 -30.80 2.12 -7.47
CA GLN A 4 -29.80 2.65 -8.38
C GLN A 4 -28.62 1.68 -8.43
N LYS A 5 -28.56 0.86 -9.49
CA LYS A 5 -27.32 0.23 -9.92
C LYS A 5 -26.34 1.35 -10.28
N LYS A 6 -25.38 1.59 -9.38
CA LYS A 6 -24.21 2.40 -9.67
C LYS A 6 -23.35 1.54 -10.59
N ASP A 7 -23.52 1.75 -11.90
CA ASP A 7 -22.59 1.30 -12.94
C ASP A 7 -21.25 2.03 -12.69
N THR A 8 -20.53 1.59 -11.67
CA THR A 8 -19.14 1.96 -11.46
C THR A 8 -18.35 1.17 -12.48
N ASP A 9 -17.81 1.89 -13.45
CA ASP A 9 -16.92 1.40 -14.49
C ASP A 9 -15.88 0.43 -13.88
N PRO A 10 -15.76 -0.81 -14.40
CA PRO A 10 -14.89 -1.85 -13.83
C PRO A 10 -13.41 -1.46 -13.84
N GLN A 11 -12.99 -0.54 -14.73
CA GLN A 11 -11.63 -0.02 -14.76
C GLN A 11 -11.37 0.90 -13.56
N LEU A 12 -12.32 1.79 -13.24
CA LEU A 12 -12.24 2.74 -12.12
C LEU A 12 -12.11 2.03 -10.76
N ALA A 13 -12.81 0.89 -10.59
CA ALA A 13 -12.73 0.08 -9.37
C ALA A 13 -11.37 -0.62 -9.20
N ALA A 14 -10.69 -0.93 -10.31
CA ALA A 14 -9.38 -1.56 -10.26
C ALA A 14 -8.26 -0.55 -9.95
N ASP A 15 -8.37 0.67 -10.47
CA ASP A 15 -7.48 1.79 -10.11
C ASP A 15 -7.58 2.13 -8.62
N GLU A 16 -8.77 1.98 -8.01
CA GLU A 16 -8.97 2.17 -6.58
C GLU A 16 -8.16 1.17 -5.72
N VAL A 17 -8.09 -0.11 -6.12
CA VAL A 17 -7.30 -1.13 -5.41
C VAL A 17 -5.80 -0.83 -5.45
N LEU A 18 -5.33 -0.20 -6.54
CA LEU A 18 -3.94 0.15 -6.73
C LEU A 18 -3.53 1.45 -6.01
N LEU A 19 -4.45 2.16 -5.37
CA LEU A 19 -4.10 3.28 -4.51
C LEU A 19 -3.19 2.84 -3.36
N LEU A 20 -2.12 3.58 -3.11
CA LEU A 20 -1.14 3.25 -2.08
C LEU A 20 -1.74 3.20 -0.68
N CYS A 21 -2.74 4.04 -0.39
CA CYS A 21 -3.47 4.02 0.88
C CYS A 21 -4.23 2.70 1.13
N ASN A 22 -4.56 1.98 0.05
CA ASN A 22 -5.21 0.66 0.10
C ASN A 22 -4.21 -0.50 0.17
N ILE A 23 -2.90 -0.24 0.12
CA ILE A 23 -1.87 -1.29 0.12
C ILE A 23 -0.93 -1.14 1.32
N LEU A 24 -0.44 0.09 1.54
CA LEU A 24 0.57 0.42 2.53
C LEU A 24 -0.05 0.95 3.83
N ARG A 25 0.79 1.11 4.86
CA ARG A 25 0.37 1.78 6.11
C ARG A 25 0.14 3.28 5.87
N PRO A 26 -0.74 3.95 6.62
CA PRO A 26 -1.08 5.36 6.40
C PRO A 26 0.15 6.28 6.23
N TRP A 27 1.08 6.25 7.18
CA TRP A 27 2.28 7.10 7.11
C TRP A 27 3.20 6.80 5.91
N GLN A 28 3.19 5.56 5.41
CA GLN A 28 3.97 5.17 4.23
C GLN A 28 3.35 5.77 2.97
N ALA A 29 2.01 5.72 2.88
CA ALA A 29 1.25 6.37 1.84
C ALA A 29 1.39 7.91 1.91
N GLU A 30 1.37 8.50 3.11
CA GLU A 30 1.59 9.94 3.31
C GLU A 30 2.98 10.39 2.83
N PHE A 31 4.03 9.60 3.08
CA PHE A 31 5.36 9.87 2.53
C PHE A 31 5.34 9.88 0.99
N LEU A 32 4.76 8.85 0.37
CA LEU A 32 4.72 8.75 -1.09
C LEU A 32 3.85 9.84 -1.72
N GLN A 33 2.73 10.21 -1.07
CA GLN A 33 1.91 11.34 -1.48
C GLN A 33 2.66 12.67 -1.40
N SER A 34 3.60 12.83 -0.44
CA SER A 34 4.46 14.03 -0.40
C SER A 34 5.42 14.15 -1.59
N LEU A 35 5.58 13.08 -2.36
CA LEU A 35 6.33 13.01 -3.62
C LEU A 35 5.42 12.98 -4.86
N ASP A 36 4.13 13.29 -4.71
CA ASP A 36 3.10 13.20 -5.76
C ASP A 36 2.86 11.76 -6.27
N VAL A 37 3.17 10.75 -5.45
CA VAL A 37 2.96 9.34 -5.80
C VAL A 37 1.74 8.80 -5.07
N THR A 38 0.72 8.36 -5.81
CA THR A 38 -0.58 7.96 -5.22
C THR A 38 -0.94 6.50 -5.49
N THR A 39 -0.37 5.90 -6.53
CA THR A 39 -0.65 4.52 -6.97
C THR A 39 0.56 3.59 -6.86
N ALA A 40 0.28 2.29 -6.82
CA ALA A 40 1.28 1.23 -6.83
C ALA A 40 2.18 1.26 -8.07
N ASN A 41 1.63 1.56 -9.25
CA ASN A 41 2.38 1.65 -10.50
C ASN A 41 3.41 2.79 -10.43
N GLU A 42 2.97 4.00 -10.09
CA GLU A 42 3.85 5.17 -9.98
C GLU A 42 4.99 4.93 -9.00
N PHE A 43 4.68 4.33 -7.84
CA PHE A 43 5.69 4.02 -6.84
C PHE A 43 6.70 2.98 -7.34
N VAL A 44 6.23 1.91 -7.98
CA VAL A 44 7.11 0.86 -8.51
C VAL A 44 8.03 1.41 -9.59
N ASP A 45 7.50 2.21 -10.52
CA ASP A 45 8.28 2.84 -11.58
C ASP A 45 9.32 3.79 -11.00
N MET A 46 8.93 4.60 -10.02
CA MET A 46 9.84 5.52 -9.35
C MET A 46 10.95 4.78 -8.58
N TYR A 47 10.62 3.68 -7.90
CA TYR A 47 11.58 2.87 -7.16
C TYR A 47 12.58 2.13 -8.09
N ASP A 48 12.11 1.58 -9.20
CA ASP A 48 12.97 0.86 -10.15
C ASP A 48 13.91 1.83 -10.91
N ASN A 49 13.51 3.09 -11.11
CA ASN A 49 14.33 4.12 -11.74
C ASN A 49 15.33 4.77 -10.77
N ASP A 50 14.92 5.14 -9.56
CA ASP A 50 15.77 5.86 -8.61
C ASP A 50 15.50 5.50 -7.13
N GLY A 51 15.61 4.21 -6.81
CA GLY A 51 15.47 3.73 -5.44
C GLY A 51 16.45 4.38 -4.45
N SER A 52 17.64 4.80 -4.91
CA SER A 52 18.64 5.50 -4.07
C SER A 52 18.17 6.88 -3.63
N ALA A 53 17.63 7.70 -4.54
CA ALA A 53 17.09 9.00 -4.17
C ALA A 53 15.88 8.84 -3.24
N LEU A 54 15.03 7.83 -3.46
CA LEU A 54 13.90 7.55 -2.57
C LEU A 54 14.33 7.22 -1.14
N VAL A 55 15.43 6.49 -0.97
CA VAL A 55 15.98 6.21 0.37
C VAL A 55 16.33 7.51 1.08
N THR A 56 17.02 8.41 0.40
CA THR A 56 17.40 9.72 0.94
C THR A 56 16.16 10.55 1.28
N ALA A 57 15.21 10.65 0.35
CA ALA A 57 13.95 11.36 0.56
C ALA A 57 13.17 10.82 1.76
N LEU A 58 13.11 9.50 1.93
CA LEU A 58 12.45 8.86 3.07
C LEU A 58 13.16 9.22 4.40
N GLN A 59 14.49 9.26 4.42
CA GLN A 59 15.22 9.65 5.62
C GLN A 59 14.94 11.10 6.02
N GLU A 60 14.97 12.01 5.05
CA GLU A 60 14.66 13.42 5.27
C GLU A 60 13.22 13.61 5.72
N TRP A 61 12.28 12.93 5.09
CA TRP A 61 10.88 12.98 5.46
C TRP A 61 10.66 12.49 6.89
N LYS A 62 11.27 11.36 7.30
CA LYS A 62 11.17 10.85 8.67
C LYS A 62 11.73 11.83 9.69
N LYS A 63 12.86 12.49 9.38
CA LYS A 63 13.47 13.52 10.23
C LYS A 63 12.53 14.71 10.43
N ASN A 64 11.86 15.15 9.37
CA ASN A 64 10.95 16.30 9.40
C ASN A 64 9.62 15.99 10.09
N ASN A 65 9.14 14.74 10.00
CA ASN A 65 7.86 14.30 10.55
C ASN A 65 7.96 13.62 11.93
N LYS A 66 9.12 13.70 12.60
CA LYS A 66 9.38 13.10 13.93
C LYS A 66 9.09 11.59 14.00
N VAL A 67 9.17 10.89 12.86
CA VAL A 67 9.11 9.43 12.81
C VAL A 67 10.48 8.89 13.21
N ALA A 68 10.51 7.82 14.01
CA ALA A 68 11.75 7.25 14.54
C ALA A 68 12.83 7.13 13.45
N ASN A 69 13.97 7.80 13.65
CA ASN A 69 15.02 7.85 12.67
C ASN A 69 15.71 6.48 12.59
N THR A 70 15.76 5.90 11.39
CA THR A 70 16.32 4.57 11.14
C THR A 70 17.53 4.67 10.23
N LYS A 71 18.46 3.71 10.34
CA LYS A 71 19.65 3.66 9.47
C LYS A 71 19.25 3.59 7.99
N MET A 72 20.11 4.09 7.11
CA MET A 72 19.88 4.12 5.65
C MET A 72 19.56 2.74 5.07
N THR A 73 20.29 1.71 5.51
CA THR A 73 20.04 0.30 5.12
C THR A 73 18.64 -0.17 5.50
N SER A 74 18.11 0.28 6.65
CA SER A 74 16.74 -0.03 7.08
C SER A 74 15.69 0.66 6.21
N CYS A 75 15.96 1.87 5.72
CA CYS A 75 15.08 2.57 4.78
C CYS A 75 15.07 1.92 3.40
N GLY A 76 16.23 1.51 2.89
CA GLY A 76 16.34 0.78 1.61
C GLY A 76 15.60 -0.56 1.63
N VAL A 77 15.76 -1.33 2.71
CA VAL A 77 15.01 -2.58 2.89
C VAL A 77 13.52 -2.33 3.01
N ALA A 78 13.10 -1.29 3.74
CA ALA A 78 11.69 -0.93 3.85
C ALA A 78 11.07 -0.61 2.48
N LEU A 79 11.72 0.26 1.70
CA LEU A 79 11.27 0.62 0.35
C LEU A 79 11.22 -0.60 -0.58
N HIS A 80 12.22 -1.48 -0.50
CA HIS A 80 12.21 -2.73 -1.25
C HIS A 80 10.99 -3.60 -0.91
N ILE A 81 10.69 -3.76 0.39
CA ILE A 81 9.51 -4.52 0.84
C ILE A 81 8.24 -3.87 0.29
N TRP A 82 8.12 -2.54 0.39
CA TRP A 82 6.93 -1.84 -0.12
C TRP A 82 6.75 -2.05 -1.62
N ALA A 83 7.83 -1.97 -2.40
CA ALA A 83 7.80 -2.16 -3.84
C ALA A 83 7.40 -3.59 -4.20
N ARG A 84 7.94 -4.59 -3.49
CA ARG A 84 7.55 -6.00 -3.65
C ARG A 84 6.08 -6.23 -3.29
N THR A 85 5.59 -5.61 -2.22
CA THR A 85 4.16 -5.66 -1.85
C THR A 85 3.28 -5.08 -2.95
N CYS A 86 3.63 -3.91 -3.48
CA CYS A 86 2.90 -3.27 -4.57
C CYS A 86 2.88 -4.15 -5.84
N LYS A 87 4.05 -4.67 -6.26
CA LYS A 87 4.18 -5.62 -7.38
C LYS A 87 3.30 -6.87 -7.18
N CYS A 88 3.23 -7.40 -5.96
CA CYS A 88 2.40 -8.56 -5.66
C CYS A 88 0.90 -8.27 -5.76
N VAL A 89 0.46 -7.10 -5.28
CA VAL A 89 -0.94 -6.65 -5.45
C VAL A 89 -1.28 -6.47 -6.93
N MET A 90 -0.40 -5.81 -7.69
CA MET A 90 -0.57 -5.62 -9.12
C MET A 90 -0.71 -6.96 -9.85
N TRP A 91 0.20 -7.90 -9.62
CA TRP A 91 0.13 -9.25 -10.20
C TRP A 91 -1.15 -10.01 -9.83
N SER A 92 -1.59 -9.90 -8.58
CA SER A 92 -2.86 -10.49 -8.15
C SER A 92 -4.07 -9.87 -8.87
N CYS A 93 -4.07 -8.54 -9.06
CA CYS A 93 -5.13 -7.86 -9.82
C CYS A 93 -5.14 -8.31 -11.29
N ASP A 94 -3.96 -8.42 -11.91
CA ASP A 94 -3.83 -8.88 -13.30
C ASP A 94 -4.25 -10.34 -13.46
N GLU A 95 -3.91 -11.20 -12.50
CA GLU A 95 -4.36 -12.59 -12.50
C GLU A 95 -5.88 -12.71 -12.34
N GLN A 96 -6.49 -11.91 -11.45
CA GLN A 96 -7.94 -11.84 -11.30
C GLN A 96 -8.63 -11.40 -12.61
N ARG A 97 -8.09 -10.38 -13.28
CA ARG A 97 -8.58 -9.93 -14.59
C ARG A 97 -8.45 -11.01 -15.66
N ALA A 98 -7.32 -11.71 -15.72
CA ALA A 98 -7.10 -12.81 -16.66
C ALA A 98 -8.09 -13.97 -16.45
N ARG A 99 -8.58 -14.16 -15.23
CA ARG A 99 -9.63 -15.13 -14.87
C ARG A 99 -11.06 -14.63 -15.10
N GLY A 100 -11.23 -13.42 -15.66
CA GLY A 100 -12.54 -12.84 -15.97
C GLY A 100 -13.22 -12.13 -14.79
N VAL A 101 -12.48 -11.80 -13.72
CA VAL A 101 -13.03 -11.00 -12.62
C VAL A 101 -13.12 -9.53 -13.05
N GLU A 102 -14.34 -9.02 -13.21
CA GLU A 102 -14.58 -7.64 -13.64
C GLU A 102 -14.10 -6.59 -12.62
N LYS A 103 -14.08 -6.93 -11.33
CA LYS A 103 -13.64 -6.03 -10.25
C LYS A 103 -12.61 -6.74 -9.37
N PRO A 104 -11.31 -6.57 -9.65
CA PRO A 104 -10.27 -7.19 -8.84
C PRO A 104 -10.36 -6.65 -7.42
N LYS A 105 -10.11 -7.52 -6.45
CA LYS A 105 -10.11 -7.19 -5.02
C LYS A 105 -8.70 -7.17 -4.49
N ARG A 106 -8.50 -6.38 -3.42
CA ARG A 106 -7.27 -6.43 -2.62
C ARG A 106 -7.02 -7.88 -2.18
N PRO A 107 -5.81 -8.41 -2.37
CA PRO A 107 -5.52 -9.79 -1.99
C PRO A 107 -5.52 -9.98 -0.46
N GLU A 108 -6.06 -11.12 -0.01
CA GLU A 108 -6.26 -11.47 1.41
C GLU A 108 -4.95 -11.61 2.20
N PHE A 109 -3.79 -11.82 1.55
CA PHE A 109 -2.50 -11.93 2.26
C PHE A 109 -2.07 -10.62 2.95
N LEU A 110 -2.71 -9.49 2.65
CA LEU A 110 -2.49 -8.22 3.35
C LEU A 110 -3.35 -8.09 4.62
N GLU A 111 -4.30 -8.99 4.83
CA GLU A 111 -5.10 -9.05 6.05
C GLU A 111 -4.33 -9.80 7.13
N VAL A 112 -3.75 -9.04 8.06
CA VAL A 112 -3.22 -9.63 9.29
C VAL A 112 -4.41 -9.94 10.18
N THR A 113 -4.97 -11.15 10.07
CA THR A 113 -5.85 -11.66 11.12
C THR A 113 -4.98 -11.84 12.37
N PRO A 114 -5.24 -11.11 13.47
CA PRO A 114 -4.53 -11.40 14.70
C PRO A 114 -4.91 -12.82 15.12
N ALA A 115 -3.92 -13.72 15.10
CA ALA A 115 -4.06 -15.07 15.61
C ALA A 115 -4.10 -15.05 17.15
N CYS A 116 -5.09 -14.39 17.76
CA CYS A 116 -5.49 -14.64 19.14
C CYS A 116 -6.83 -13.96 19.44
N GLY A 117 -7.89 -14.75 19.57
CA GLY A 117 -9.13 -14.35 20.22
C GLY A 117 -8.95 -14.23 21.74
N GLN A 118 -8.13 -13.29 22.19
CA GLN A 118 -8.07 -12.93 23.61
C GLN A 118 -8.32 -11.44 23.78
N SER A 119 -9.57 -11.14 24.16
CA SER A 119 -9.94 -9.90 24.83
C SER A 119 -9.06 -9.76 26.07
N LEU A 120 -8.08 -8.86 26.03
CA LEU A 120 -7.40 -8.39 27.23
C LEU A 120 -8.36 -7.46 27.98
N SER A 121 -9.30 -8.05 28.71
CA SER A 121 -9.90 -7.39 29.88
C SER A 121 -8.77 -7.16 30.87
N THR A 122 -8.16 -5.98 30.81
CA THR A 122 -7.13 -5.60 31.77
C THR A 122 -7.83 -5.30 33.08
N LEU A 123 -7.62 -6.23 34.01
CA LEU A 123 -7.78 -6.15 35.45
C LEU A 123 -7.92 -4.71 35.98
N GLY A 124 -9.06 -4.44 36.61
CA GLY A 124 -9.17 -3.38 37.58
C GLY A 124 -8.30 -3.71 38.79
N ILE A 125 -7.35 -2.84 39.08
CA ILE A 125 -6.83 -2.58 40.42
C ILE A 125 -6.92 -1.08 40.61
#